data_AF-X1ESI1-F1
#
_entry.id   AF-X1ESI1-F1
#
_cell.length_a   1.000
_cell.length_b   1.000
_cell.length_c   1.000
_cell.angle_alpha   90.00
_cell.angle_beta   90.00
_cell.angle_gamma   90.00
#
_symmetry.space_group_name_H-M   'P 1'
#
loop_
_entity.id
_entity.type
_entity.pdbx_description
1 polymer ?
#
loop_
_entity_poly.entity_id
_entity_poly.type
_entity_poly.pdbx_seq_one_letter_code
_entity_poly.pdbx_strand_id
1 'polypeptide(L)'
;MKDYITLGNKIKCNPAIKQEEDSNAIFNAVLDGTLDIIATDHAPHTIEEKDKHYLEAPSGLPLIQHSLNIMLDYYHQKKITIPQIVEKMSHNPARCFQIADRGYIDEGKFADLIV
;
A
#
# COMPACT_ATOMS: atom_id res chain seq x y z
N MET A 1 -0.77 -14.52 -9.74
CA MET A 1 -1.68 -15.71 -9.76
C MET A 1 -1.17 -16.93 -8.97
N LYS A 2 0.15 -17.22 -8.92
CA LYS A 2 0.70 -18.36 -8.14
C LYS A 2 0.32 -18.32 -6.66
N ASP A 3 0.31 -17.13 -6.05
CA ASP A 3 0.00 -16.98 -4.62
C ASP A 3 -1.47 -17.27 -4.27
N TYR A 4 -2.40 -17.21 -5.23
CA TYR A 4 -3.78 -17.62 -4.97
C TYR A 4 -3.88 -19.13 -4.72
N ILE A 5 -2.96 -19.94 -5.26
CA ILE A 5 -2.90 -21.38 -5.03
C ILE A 5 -2.53 -21.68 -3.58
N THR A 6 -1.64 -20.89 -2.99
CA THR A 6 -1.09 -21.13 -1.65
C THR A 6 -1.82 -20.36 -0.55
N LEU A 7 -2.27 -19.13 -0.83
CA LEU A 7 -2.86 -18.24 0.17
C LEU A 7 -4.39 -18.15 0.07
N GLY A 8 -4.99 -18.57 -1.04
CA GLY A 8 -6.45 -18.60 -1.22
C GLY A 8 -7.11 -17.27 -0.85
N ASN A 9 -8.13 -17.32 0.02
CA ASN A 9 -8.89 -16.14 0.42
C ASN A 9 -8.08 -15.12 1.22
N LYS A 10 -6.92 -15.48 1.80
CA LYS A 10 -6.07 -14.54 2.56
C LYS A 10 -5.58 -13.37 1.72
N ILE A 11 -5.54 -13.53 0.40
CA ILE A 11 -5.19 -12.47 -0.57
C ILE A 11 -6.36 -12.07 -1.47
N LYS A 12 -7.58 -12.51 -1.15
CA LYS A 12 -8.79 -12.06 -1.86
C LYS A 12 -9.08 -10.60 -1.50
N CYS A 13 -9.04 -9.72 -2.50
CA CYS A 13 -9.35 -8.30 -2.39
C CYS A 13 -9.98 -7.77 -3.68
N ASN A 14 -10.53 -6.56 -3.61
CA ASN A 14 -11.10 -5.84 -4.75
C ASN A 14 -10.41 -4.48 -4.86
N PRO A 15 -9.78 -4.14 -6.01
CA PRO A 15 -9.57 -4.99 -7.19
C PRO A 15 -8.70 -6.22 -6.92
N ALA A 16 -8.95 -7.33 -7.61
CA ALA A 16 -8.17 -8.57 -7.44
C ALA A 16 -6.71 -8.39 -7.88
N ILE A 17 -5.80 -9.04 -7.16
CA ILE A 17 -4.38 -9.17 -7.53
C ILE A 17 -4.29 -9.96 -8.84
N LYS A 18 -3.46 -9.49 -9.78
CA LYS A 18 -3.41 -10.03 -11.14
C LYS A 18 -2.12 -10.79 -11.42
N GLN A 19 -1.51 -10.53 -12.57
CA GLN A 19 -0.27 -11.15 -12.98
C GLN A 19 0.94 -10.32 -12.53
N GLU A 20 2.11 -10.93 -12.63
CA GLU A 20 3.36 -10.29 -12.21
C GLU A 20 3.68 -9.07 -13.08
N GLU A 21 3.34 -9.12 -14.36
CA GLU A 21 3.50 -8.04 -15.32
C GLU A 21 2.68 -6.80 -14.92
N ASP A 22 1.46 -6.99 -14.40
CA ASP A 22 0.63 -5.90 -13.88
C ASP A 22 1.28 -5.25 -12.66
N SER A 23 1.81 -6.06 -11.74
CA SER A 23 2.53 -5.56 -10.56
C SER A 23 3.77 -4.75 -10.95
N ASN A 24 4.53 -5.22 -11.94
CA ASN A 24 5.70 -4.53 -12.45
C ASN A 24 5.33 -3.20 -13.13
N ALA A 25 4.24 -3.20 -13.92
CA ALA A 25 3.73 -1.99 -14.56
C ALA A 25 3.26 -0.95 -13.53
N ILE A 26 2.52 -1.37 -12.50
CA ILE A 26 2.09 -0.50 -11.40
C ILE A 26 3.30 0.07 -10.66
N PHE A 27 4.29 -0.77 -10.35
CA PHE A 27 5.49 -0.30 -9.66
C PHE A 27 6.26 0.73 -10.48
N ASN A 28 6.43 0.51 -11.79
CA ASN A 28 7.04 1.50 -12.69
C ASN A 28 6.23 2.80 -12.75
N ALA A 29 4.89 2.71 -12.78
CA ALA A 29 4.00 3.87 -12.76
C ALA A 29 4.08 4.67 -11.44
N VAL A 30 4.41 4.01 -10.32
CA VAL A 30 4.74 4.70 -9.07
C VAL A 30 6.06 5.47 -9.22
N LEU A 31 7.09 4.83 -9.79
CA LEU A 31 8.42 5.42 -9.93
C LEU A 31 8.48 6.59 -10.92
N ASP A 32 7.73 6.52 -12.03
CA ASP A 32 7.71 7.55 -13.07
C ASP A 32 6.76 8.72 -12.77
N GLY A 33 5.94 8.61 -11.71
CA GLY A 33 5.03 9.66 -11.29
C GLY A 33 3.61 9.54 -11.82
N THR A 34 3.31 8.56 -12.67
CA THR A 34 1.94 8.31 -13.17
C THR A 34 0.96 8.00 -12.03
N LEU A 35 1.41 7.31 -10.98
CA LEU A 35 0.65 7.08 -9.74
C LEU A 35 1.18 7.97 -8.62
N ASP A 36 0.31 8.82 -8.09
CA ASP A 36 0.67 9.84 -7.10
C ASP A 36 0.84 9.26 -5.68
N ILE A 37 -0.04 8.36 -5.25
CA ILE A 37 -0.17 7.97 -3.85
C ILE A 37 -0.04 6.46 -3.69
N ILE A 38 0.63 6.04 -2.62
CA ILE A 38 0.56 4.66 -2.11
C ILE A 38 -0.32 4.66 -0.86
N ALA A 39 -1.37 3.84 -0.87
CA ALA A 39 -2.28 3.63 0.25
C ALA A 39 -2.46 2.13 0.51
N THR A 40 -3.16 1.76 1.59
CA THR A 40 -3.22 0.37 2.07
C THR A 40 -4.53 -0.35 1.77
N ASP A 41 -5.61 0.40 1.56
CA ASP A 41 -6.98 -0.14 1.51
C ASP A 41 -7.24 -1.16 2.64
N HIS A 42 -6.79 -0.81 3.86
CA HIS A 42 -6.86 -1.69 5.02
C HIS A 42 -8.32 -2.10 5.31
N ALA A 43 -8.64 -3.37 5.07
CA ALA A 43 -9.98 -3.94 5.14
C ALA A 43 -9.93 -5.27 5.91
N PRO A 44 -9.87 -5.22 7.26
CA PRO A 44 -9.76 -6.42 8.09
C PRO A 44 -11.07 -7.20 8.13
N HIS A 45 -10.93 -8.53 8.23
CA HIS A 45 -12.01 -9.49 8.41
C HIS A 45 -11.57 -10.56 9.40
N THR A 46 -12.53 -11.23 10.04
CA THR A 46 -12.19 -12.35 10.92
C THR A 46 -11.70 -13.55 10.09
N ILE A 47 -10.99 -14.47 10.75
CA ILE A 47 -10.51 -15.69 10.08
C ILE A 47 -11.72 -16.52 9.61
N GLU A 48 -12.76 -16.62 10.43
CA GLU A 48 -13.99 -17.36 10.12
C GLU A 48 -14.72 -16.80 8.90
N GLU A 49 -14.72 -15.47 8.73
CA GLU A 49 -15.28 -14.84 7.54
C GLU A 49 -14.49 -15.21 6.28
N LYS A 50 -13.16 -15.21 6.37
CA LYS A 50 -12.25 -15.50 5.25
C LYS A 50 -12.16 -16.99 4.91
N ASP A 51 -12.49 -17.88 5.82
CA ASP A 51 -12.44 -19.34 5.64
C ASP A 51 -13.64 -19.92 4.87
N LYS A 52 -14.60 -19.09 4.46
CA LYS A 52 -15.73 -19.49 3.60
C LYS A 52 -15.29 -19.87 2.19
N HIS A 53 -16.19 -20.48 1.39
CA HIS A 53 -15.94 -20.68 -0.03
C HIS A 53 -15.68 -19.35 -0.75
N TYR A 54 -14.87 -19.37 -1.83
CA TYR A 54 -14.38 -18.15 -2.48
C TYR A 54 -15.48 -17.14 -2.83
N LEU A 55 -16.65 -17.58 -3.30
CA LEU A 55 -17.76 -16.69 -3.64
C LEU A 55 -18.44 -16.04 -2.42
N GLU A 56 -18.27 -16.62 -1.24
CA GLU A 56 -18.91 -16.19 0.01
C GLU A 56 -17.94 -15.47 0.97
N ALA A 57 -16.64 -15.72 0.85
CA ALA A 57 -15.61 -15.06 1.65
C ALA A 57 -15.50 -13.57 1.27
N PRO A 58 -15.35 -12.64 2.22
CA PRO A 58 -15.24 -11.22 1.88
C PRO A 58 -13.87 -10.89 1.26
N SER A 59 -13.86 -9.85 0.42
CA SER A 59 -12.65 -9.25 -0.13
C SER A 59 -12.09 -8.22 0.85
N GLY A 60 -10.80 -8.30 1.17
CA GLY A 60 -10.12 -7.36 2.08
C GLY A 60 -8.87 -7.97 2.71
N LEU A 61 -7.89 -7.10 3.00
CA LEU A 61 -6.62 -7.46 3.65
C LEU A 61 -6.28 -6.51 4.82
N PRO A 62 -5.73 -7.02 5.93
CA PRO A 62 -5.22 -6.18 7.01
C PRO A 62 -3.78 -5.70 6.76
N LEU A 63 -3.60 -4.61 5.99
CA LEU A 63 -2.26 -4.17 5.56
C LEU A 63 -1.61 -2.98 6.30
N ILE A 64 -2.35 -2.20 7.09
CA ILE A 64 -1.88 -0.91 7.64
C ILE A 64 -0.55 -1.00 8.41
N GLN A 65 -0.31 -2.10 9.11
CA GLN A 65 0.89 -2.31 9.91
C GLN A 65 2.17 -2.53 9.08
N HIS A 66 2.05 -3.05 7.87
CA HIS A 66 3.19 -3.58 7.11
C HIS A 66 3.57 -2.76 5.88
N SER A 67 2.74 -1.80 5.46
CA SER A 67 2.93 -1.07 4.21
C SER A 67 4.27 -0.32 4.13
N LEU A 68 4.65 0.40 5.20
CA LEU A 68 5.94 1.10 5.25
C LEU A 68 7.12 0.12 5.22
N ASN A 69 7.02 -1.00 5.95
CA ASN A 69 8.08 -2.02 5.96
C ASN A 69 8.33 -2.61 4.57
N ILE A 70 7.26 -2.87 3.80
CA ILE A 70 7.36 -3.35 2.41
C ILE A 70 8.06 -2.30 1.53
N MET A 71 7.74 -1.02 1.68
CA MET A 71 8.39 0.04 0.90
C MET A 71 9.88 0.20 1.27
N LEU A 72 10.22 0.05 2.55
CA LEU A 72 11.61 0.04 3.02
C LEU A 72 12.39 -1.17 2.49
N ASP A 73 11.75 -2.33 2.34
CA ASP A 73 12.36 -3.49 1.68
C ASP A 73 12.70 -3.19 0.21
N TYR A 74 11.80 -2.53 -0.53
CA TYR A 74 12.10 -2.06 -1.90
C TYR A 74 13.27 -1.05 -1.92
N TYR A 75 13.41 -0.20 -0.90
CA TYR A 75 14.56 0.70 -0.77
C TYR A 75 15.86 -0.09 -0.56
N HIS A 76 15.88 -1.08 0.32
CA HIS A 76 17.06 -1.94 0.53
C HIS A 76 17.44 -2.73 -0.72
N GLN A 77 16.46 -3.11 -1.54
CA GLN A 77 16.68 -3.70 -2.87
C GLN A 77 17.11 -2.69 -3.95
N LYS A 78 17.29 -1.41 -3.59
CA LYS A 78 17.65 -0.30 -4.49
C LYS A 78 16.62 -0.04 -5.62
N LYS A 79 15.36 -0.39 -5.38
CA LYS A 79 14.26 -0.24 -6.36
C LYS A 79 13.52 1.10 -6.24
N ILE A 80 13.60 1.75 -5.09
CA ILE A 80 12.99 3.06 -4.81
C ILE A 80 13.88 3.84 -3.83
N THR A 81 13.80 5.16 -3.81
CA THR A 81 14.55 6.01 -2.86
C THR A 81 13.69 6.41 -1.65
N ILE A 82 14.32 6.72 -0.51
CA ILE A 82 13.60 7.23 0.69
C ILE A 82 12.77 8.50 0.37
N PRO A 83 13.29 9.52 -0.35
CA PRO A 83 12.48 10.67 -0.72
C PRO A 83 11.21 10.31 -1.52
N GLN A 84 11.30 9.34 -2.44
CA GLN A 84 10.13 8.86 -3.18
C GLN A 84 9.13 8.16 -2.25
N ILE A 85 9.58 7.35 -1.29
CA ILE A 85 8.68 6.73 -0.30
C ILE A 85 7.93 7.80 0.50
N VAL A 86 8.66 8.80 1.04
CA VAL A 86 8.07 9.91 1.80
C VAL A 86 7.11 10.72 0.93
N GLU A 87 7.48 10.99 -0.32
CA GLU A 87 6.63 11.70 -1.27
C GLU A 87 5.32 10.94 -1.50
N LYS A 88 5.37 9.67 -1.88
CA LYS A 88 4.20 8.86 -2.25
C LYS A 88 3.30 8.51 -1.06
N MET A 89 3.83 8.42 0.16
CA MET A 89 3.09 7.98 1.34
C MET A 89 2.75 9.10 2.34
N SER A 90 3.32 10.30 2.20
CA SER A 90 3.10 11.41 3.14
C SER A 90 2.81 12.73 2.42
N HIS A 91 3.73 13.23 1.59
CA HIS A 91 3.56 14.52 0.90
C HIS A 91 2.38 14.49 -0.08
N ASN A 92 2.27 13.43 -0.89
CA ASN A 92 1.25 13.33 -1.94
C ASN A 92 -0.16 13.19 -1.38
N PRO A 93 -0.41 12.33 -0.37
CA PRO A 93 -1.69 12.35 0.35
C PRO A 93 -2.05 13.75 0.87
N ALA A 94 -1.13 14.43 1.55
CA ALA A 94 -1.38 15.75 2.10
C ALA A 94 -1.69 16.79 1.00
N ARG A 95 -0.94 16.78 -0.12
CA ARG A 95 -1.20 17.67 -1.26
C ARG A 95 -2.52 17.36 -1.96
N CYS A 96 -2.77 16.10 -2.29
CA CYS A 96 -3.94 15.65 -3.04
C CYS A 96 -5.24 15.99 -2.31
N PHE A 97 -5.26 15.77 -1.00
CA PHE A 97 -6.43 16.04 -0.16
C PHE A 97 -6.39 17.41 0.54
N GLN A 98 -5.42 18.27 0.20
CA GLN A 98 -5.26 19.62 0.76
C GLN A 98 -5.28 19.65 2.29
N ILE A 99 -4.58 18.70 2.91
CA ILE A 99 -4.51 18.58 4.37
C ILE A 99 -3.55 19.64 4.91
N ALA A 100 -4.08 20.61 5.64
CA ALA A 100 -3.28 21.66 6.26
C ALA A 100 -2.33 21.09 7.32
N ASP A 101 -1.11 21.66 7.37
CA ASP A 101 -0.12 21.47 8.43
C ASP A 101 0.31 20.01 8.72
N ARG A 102 0.14 19.10 7.75
CA ARG A 102 0.53 17.68 7.86
C ARG A 102 1.31 17.19 6.65
N GLY A 103 1.93 16.03 6.79
CA GLY A 103 2.63 15.33 5.72
C GLY A 103 4.04 15.86 5.44
N TYR A 104 4.54 16.84 6.18
CA TYR A 104 5.87 17.42 6.01
C TYR A 104 6.52 17.67 7.37
N ILE A 105 7.85 17.65 7.41
CA ILE A 105 8.64 17.97 8.60
C ILE A 105 9.12 19.43 8.47
N ASP A 106 8.22 20.38 8.78
CA ASP A 106 8.51 21.81 8.75
C ASP A 106 8.08 22.47 10.07
N GLU A 107 8.73 23.57 10.43
CA GLU A 107 8.33 24.38 11.59
C GLU A 107 6.88 24.87 11.43
N GLY A 108 6.12 24.81 12.53
CA GLY A 108 4.69 25.20 12.56
C GLY A 108 3.71 24.10 12.16
N LYS A 109 4.17 22.96 11.63
CA LYS A 109 3.31 21.80 11.30
C LYS A 109 3.11 20.86 12.50
N PHE A 110 2.11 19.96 12.41
CA PHE A 110 1.93 18.90 13.40
C PHE A 110 3.15 17.97 13.42
N ALA A 111 3.59 17.59 14.61
CA ALA A 111 4.73 16.69 14.83
C ALA A 111 4.35 15.20 14.60
N ASP A 112 3.73 14.90 13.47
CA ASP A 112 3.39 13.53 13.05
C ASP A 112 4.66 12.86 12.50
N LEU A 113 5.39 12.15 13.36
CA LEU A 113 6.68 11.53 13.04
C LEU A 113 6.67 10.02 13.33
N ILE A 114 7.43 9.27 12.54
CA ILE A 114 7.72 7.85 12.74
C ILE A 114 9.23 7.60 12.66
N VAL A 115 9.74 6.69 13.49
CA VAL A 115 11.17 6.39 13.67
C VAL A 115 11.41 4.90 13.47
#